data_AF-A0A949MUS5-F1
#
_entry.id   AF-A0A949MUS5-F1
#
_cell.length_a   1.000
_cell.length_b   1.000
_cell.length_c   1.000
_cell.angle_alpha   90.00
_cell.angle_beta   90.00
_cell.angle_gamma   90.00
#
_symmetry.space_group_name_H-M   'P 1'
#
loop_
_entity.id
_entity.type
_entity.pdbx_description
1 polymer ?
#
loop_
_entity_poly.entity_id
_entity_poly.type
_entity_poly.pdbx_seq_one_letter_code
_entity_poly.pdbx_strand_id
1 'polypeptide(L)'
;LIIFRSPGANIIRTIDRVKAELPVLKASIPAAIDISVPMDRSASIRTSLRDVEMTLLLAVLLVTGVVYLFLQNGRATLIPSIAVPVSLIGTFGAMYLLGYSLDNLSLMALIVGTGFVVDDAIVVLENVTRHLEDGMPRREAVLQGAREVSFTVLSMSLSLVAVFIPILMMGGIVGRLFREFAAVLSVAILISLCVSLTATPMMCARILRGGRKENLSRLNRAAAGIKKMHDFYARTLKIALKHRRLTLTALFAVIALNFYLFIIIPKGFFPQQDIGRIMGAIRGDQSISFQLMRKKMEQFVAVIRKDPDVTSVVAFTGGDSTNTGRMFIALKSRSQRPPVDRVIERLRKKLAKISGATLFLQAVQDIRVGGRMGNAEYQYTLQSDSLSELQRWAPVVAKALEKLPELREANSDEQTGGLMSNLVIDRDAAARLGLTMSQIDNTLYDAFGQRQVSTIYNALNQYHVVMEVAPQYWQSPDTLKDIYVSRTGGALSGAEATNGITGAPADAAVQNAGVNA
;
A
#
# COMPACT_ATOMS: atom_id res chain seq x y z
N LEU A 1 -1.45 19.88 9.39
CA LEU A 1 -1.55 18.74 10.32
C LEU A 1 -1.53 17.43 9.53
N ILE A 2 -0.76 16.43 9.96
CA ILE A 2 -0.80 15.08 9.39
C ILE A 2 -1.44 14.17 10.45
N ILE A 3 -2.52 13.48 10.09
CA ILE A 3 -3.24 12.59 11.01
C ILE A 3 -2.86 11.15 10.66
N PHE A 4 -2.30 10.44 11.64
CA PHE A 4 -2.01 9.02 11.54
C PHE A 4 -3.13 8.21 12.20
N ARG A 5 -3.47 7.06 11.62
CA ARG A 5 -4.43 6.14 12.24
C ARG A 5 -3.77 5.42 13.41
N SER A 6 -4.51 5.20 14.49
CA SER A 6 -4.11 4.23 15.51
C SER A 6 -4.20 2.80 14.94
N PRO A 7 -3.38 1.86 15.46
CA PRO A 7 -3.50 0.44 15.12
C PRO A 7 -4.94 -0.08 15.35
N GLY A 8 -5.48 -0.87 14.41
CA GLY A 8 -6.83 -1.44 14.50
C GLY A 8 -8.00 -0.46 14.26
N ALA A 9 -7.75 0.84 14.11
CA ALA A 9 -8.82 1.80 13.89
C ALA A 9 -9.39 1.72 12.45
N ASN A 10 -10.72 1.82 12.34
CA ASN A 10 -11.40 1.92 11.05
C ASN A 10 -11.11 3.27 10.39
N ILE A 11 -10.47 3.25 9.22
CA ILE A 11 -10.01 4.44 8.51
C ILE A 11 -11.18 5.33 8.10
N ILE A 12 -12.24 4.75 7.55
CA ILE A 12 -13.41 5.49 7.03
C ILE A 12 -14.11 6.21 8.17
N ARG A 13 -14.46 5.49 9.24
CA ARG A 13 -15.15 6.04 10.40
C ARG A 13 -14.35 7.15 11.08
N THR A 14 -13.03 6.98 11.15
CA THR A 14 -12.13 7.99 11.73
C THR A 14 -12.14 9.27 10.90
N ILE A 15 -12.02 9.15 9.57
CA ILE A 15 -12.03 10.31 8.67
C ILE A 15 -13.40 11.00 8.69
N ASP A 16 -14.50 10.25 8.73
CA ASP A 16 -15.85 10.81 8.81
C ASP A 16 -16.06 11.64 10.08
N ARG A 17 -15.57 11.14 11.23
CA ARG A 17 -15.58 11.90 12.48
C ARG A 17 -14.74 13.16 12.40
N VAL A 18 -13.52 13.08 11.85
CA VAL A 18 -12.68 14.28 11.66
C VAL A 18 -13.40 15.30 10.77
N LYS A 19 -14.02 14.86 9.67
CA LYS A 19 -14.78 15.74 8.76
C LYS A 19 -16.03 16.34 9.41
N ALA A 20 -16.70 15.61 10.30
CA ALA A 20 -17.86 16.11 11.03
C ALA A 20 -17.49 17.24 12.02
N GLU A 21 -16.27 17.21 12.58
CA GLU A 21 -15.77 18.25 13.48
C GLU A 21 -15.17 19.47 12.75
N LEU A 22 -14.77 19.32 11.48
CA LEU A 22 -14.16 20.40 10.70
C LEU A 22 -15.02 21.68 10.61
N PRO A 23 -16.35 21.62 10.41
CA PRO A 23 -17.19 22.82 10.40
C PRO A 23 -17.18 23.58 11.74
N VAL A 24 -17.18 22.85 12.86
CA VAL A 24 -17.13 23.44 14.21
C VAL A 24 -15.78 24.12 14.43
N LEU A 25 -14.69 23.44 14.06
CA LEU A 25 -13.35 24.02 14.06
C LEU A 25 -13.27 25.27 13.18
N LYS A 26 -13.81 25.23 11.95
CA LYS A 26 -13.85 26.38 11.05
C LYS A 26 -14.64 27.57 11.62
N ALA A 27 -15.70 27.33 12.38
CA ALA A 27 -16.47 28.39 13.04
C ALA A 27 -15.75 28.99 14.24
N SER A 28 -14.88 28.21 14.92
CA SER A 28 -14.12 28.64 16.10
C SER A 28 -12.85 29.44 15.79
N ILE A 29 -12.36 29.39 14.55
CA ILE A 29 -11.14 30.11 14.13
C ILE A 29 -11.48 31.48 13.53
N PRO A 30 -10.57 32.47 13.64
CA PRO A 30 -10.74 33.76 12.96
C PRO A 30 -10.95 33.58 11.46
N ALA A 31 -11.80 34.42 10.85
CA ALA A 31 -12.13 34.37 9.42
C ALA A 31 -10.93 34.56 8.48
N ALA A 32 -9.78 35.03 8.99
CA ALA A 32 -8.53 35.13 8.25
C ALA A 32 -7.85 33.77 7.98
N ILE A 33 -8.27 32.70 8.66
CA ILE A 33 -7.67 31.37 8.55
C ILE A 33 -8.63 30.46 7.74
N ASP A 34 -8.17 29.91 6.63
CA ASP A 34 -8.88 28.85 5.92
C ASP A 34 -8.29 27.47 6.22
N ILE A 35 -9.16 26.48 6.42
CA ILE A 35 -8.79 25.08 6.62
C ILE A 35 -9.26 24.28 5.40
N SER A 36 -8.30 23.72 4.68
CA SER A 36 -8.55 22.80 3.57
C SER A 36 -7.98 21.41 3.86
N VAL A 37 -8.61 20.38 3.29
CA VAL A 37 -8.13 18.99 3.35
C VAL A 37 -7.53 18.65 1.98
N PRO A 38 -6.22 18.82 1.78
CA PRO A 38 -5.60 18.61 0.48
C PRO A 38 -5.55 17.13 0.10
N MET A 39 -5.55 16.21 1.07
CA MET A 39 -5.42 14.78 0.79
C MET A 39 -6.29 13.94 1.73
N ASP A 40 -7.08 13.05 1.14
CA ASP A 40 -8.02 12.20 1.85
C ASP A 40 -7.92 10.75 1.32
N ARG A 41 -7.56 9.82 2.21
CA ARG A 41 -7.45 8.40 1.87
C ARG A 41 -8.81 7.72 1.75
N SER A 42 -9.85 8.22 2.42
CA SER A 42 -11.18 7.61 2.41
C SER A 42 -11.80 7.60 1.01
N ALA A 43 -11.50 8.59 0.18
CA ALA A 43 -12.01 8.67 -1.18
C ALA A 43 -11.62 7.44 -2.02
N SER A 44 -10.34 7.07 -2.03
CA SER A 44 -9.87 5.89 -2.77
C SER A 44 -10.46 4.60 -2.20
N ILE A 45 -10.52 4.47 -0.87
CA ILE A 45 -11.07 3.26 -0.22
C ILE A 45 -12.56 3.11 -0.57
N ARG A 46 -13.35 4.18 -0.50
CA ARG A 46 -14.78 4.16 -0.82
C ARG A 46 -15.02 3.83 -2.30
N THR A 47 -14.23 4.40 -3.21
CA THR A 47 -14.32 4.07 -4.64
C THR A 47 -13.98 2.61 -4.89
N SER A 48 -12.89 2.10 -4.30
CA SER A 48 -12.52 0.69 -4.41
C SER A 48 -13.61 -0.25 -3.85
N LEU A 49 -14.19 0.06 -2.69
CA LEU A 49 -15.29 -0.73 -2.14
C LEU A 49 -16.52 -0.74 -3.06
N ARG A 50 -16.87 0.42 -3.63
CA ARG A 50 -17.99 0.53 -4.58
C ARG A 50 -17.74 -0.24 -5.87
N ASP A 51 -16.54 -0.17 -6.41
CA ASP A 51 -16.16 -0.91 -7.62
C ASP A 51 -16.23 -2.42 -7.39
N VAL A 52 -15.79 -2.87 -6.22
CA VAL A 52 -15.82 -4.26 -5.80
C VAL A 52 -17.24 -4.75 -5.54
N GLU A 53 -18.10 -3.94 -4.89
CA GLU A 53 -19.53 -4.21 -4.72
C GLU A 53 -20.23 -4.36 -6.07
N MET A 54 -19.98 -3.42 -7.00
CA MET A 54 -20.53 -3.48 -8.36
C MET A 54 -20.03 -4.72 -9.10
N THR A 55 -18.75 -5.08 -8.93
CA THR A 55 -18.17 -6.29 -9.53
C THR A 55 -18.80 -7.55 -8.98
N LEU A 56 -19.06 -7.62 -7.67
CA LEU A 56 -19.74 -8.75 -7.03
C LEU A 56 -21.18 -8.89 -7.57
N LEU A 57 -21.92 -7.78 -7.66
CA LEU A 57 -23.27 -7.79 -8.22
C LEU A 57 -23.26 -8.24 -9.69
N LEU A 58 -22.32 -7.72 -10.48
CA LEU A 58 -22.15 -8.11 -11.88
C LEU A 58 -21.76 -9.59 -12.00
N ALA A 59 -20.90 -10.11 -11.13
CA ALA A 59 -20.53 -11.52 -11.10
C ALA A 59 -21.75 -12.41 -10.81
N VAL A 60 -22.56 -12.06 -9.79
CA VAL A 60 -23.80 -12.80 -9.47
C VAL A 60 -24.80 -12.77 -10.63
N LEU A 61 -24.97 -11.62 -11.28
CA LEU A 61 -25.83 -11.49 -12.46
C LEU A 61 -25.30 -12.29 -13.65
N LEU A 62 -24.00 -12.24 -13.91
CA LEU A 62 -23.36 -12.95 -15.02
C LEU A 62 -23.50 -14.46 -14.82
N VAL A 63 -23.21 -14.96 -13.61
CA VAL A 63 -23.36 -16.39 -13.32
C VAL A 63 -24.82 -16.81 -13.44
N THR A 64 -25.76 -16.03 -12.89
CA THR A 64 -27.20 -16.27 -13.07
C THR A 64 -27.59 -16.32 -14.56
N GLY A 65 -27.06 -15.40 -15.37
CA GLY A 65 -27.30 -15.35 -16.81
C GLY A 65 -26.75 -16.55 -17.56
N VAL A 66 -25.56 -17.03 -17.20
CA VAL A 66 -24.97 -18.26 -17.76
C VAL A 66 -25.81 -19.47 -17.39
N VAL A 67 -26.21 -19.61 -16.12
CA VAL A 67 -27.12 -20.68 -15.67
C VAL A 67 -28.45 -20.65 -16.43
N TYR A 68 -29.02 -19.46 -16.64
CA TYR A 68 -30.22 -19.29 -17.45
C TYR A 68 -30.02 -19.76 -18.89
N LEU A 69 -28.88 -19.44 -19.49
CA LEU A 69 -28.55 -19.85 -20.86
C LEU A 69 -28.44 -21.37 -21.01
N PHE A 70 -27.88 -22.06 -20.00
CA PHE A 70 -27.74 -23.52 -19.98
C PHE A 70 -29.07 -24.24 -19.69
N LEU A 71 -29.79 -23.82 -18.65
CA LEU A 71 -31.02 -24.51 -18.21
C LEU A 71 -32.27 -24.07 -18.96
N GLN A 72 -32.26 -22.88 -19.57
CA GLN A 72 -33.34 -22.29 -20.39
C GLN A 72 -34.72 -22.31 -19.71
N ASN A 73 -34.74 -22.40 -18.38
CA ASN A 73 -35.92 -22.51 -17.55
C ASN A 73 -35.78 -21.57 -16.36
N GLY A 74 -36.53 -20.47 -16.38
CA GLY A 74 -36.46 -19.45 -15.33
C GLY A 74 -36.71 -19.98 -13.91
N ARG A 75 -37.45 -21.09 -13.76
CA ARG A 75 -37.65 -21.74 -12.46
C ARG A 75 -36.42 -22.48 -11.96
N ALA A 76 -35.70 -23.14 -12.85
CA ALA A 76 -34.46 -23.83 -12.51
C ALA A 76 -33.36 -22.79 -12.20
N THR A 77 -33.29 -21.71 -12.97
CA THR A 77 -32.36 -20.59 -12.74
C THR A 77 -32.57 -19.91 -11.39
N LEU A 78 -33.81 -19.80 -10.92
CA LEU A 78 -34.13 -19.16 -9.63
C LEU A 78 -33.43 -19.83 -8.44
N ILE A 79 -33.10 -21.12 -8.56
CA ILE A 79 -32.49 -21.90 -7.48
C ILE A 79 -31.04 -21.42 -7.21
N PRO A 80 -30.11 -21.41 -8.17
CA PRO A 80 -28.79 -20.79 -8.01
C PRO A 80 -28.86 -19.29 -7.70
N SER A 81 -29.82 -18.56 -8.28
CA SER A 81 -29.99 -17.12 -8.00
C SER A 81 -30.30 -16.81 -6.54
N ILE A 82 -30.88 -17.75 -5.79
CA ILE A 82 -31.12 -17.62 -4.34
C ILE A 82 -29.98 -18.23 -3.54
N ALA A 83 -29.49 -19.41 -3.94
CA ALA A 83 -28.43 -20.13 -3.21
C ALA A 83 -27.15 -19.30 -3.05
N VAL A 84 -26.79 -18.54 -4.09
CA VAL A 84 -25.56 -17.72 -4.11
C VAL A 84 -25.62 -16.56 -3.13
N PRO A 85 -26.61 -15.65 -3.17
CA PRO A 85 -26.76 -14.62 -2.14
C PRO A 85 -26.86 -15.17 -0.72
N VAL A 86 -27.59 -16.27 -0.51
CA VAL A 86 -27.72 -16.89 0.82
C VAL A 86 -26.36 -17.35 1.34
N SER A 87 -25.54 -17.97 0.50
CA SER A 87 -24.19 -18.44 0.88
C SER A 87 -23.25 -17.27 1.18
N LEU A 88 -23.31 -16.19 0.39
CA LEU A 88 -22.54 -14.97 0.63
C LEU A 88 -22.95 -14.28 1.94
N ILE A 89 -24.26 -14.17 2.21
CA ILE A 89 -24.78 -13.61 3.47
C ILE A 89 -24.36 -14.47 4.66
N GLY A 90 -24.44 -15.80 4.53
CA GLY A 90 -23.94 -16.73 5.55
C GLY A 90 -22.44 -16.53 5.81
N THR A 91 -21.66 -16.27 4.75
CA THR A 91 -20.22 -16.00 4.87
C THR A 91 -19.95 -14.75 5.69
N PHE A 92 -20.72 -13.67 5.51
CA PHE A 92 -20.59 -12.48 6.36
C PHE A 92 -20.87 -12.79 7.84
N GLY A 93 -21.83 -13.66 8.14
CA GLY A 93 -22.10 -14.12 9.51
C GLY A 93 -20.90 -14.85 10.12
N ALA A 94 -20.28 -15.77 9.38
CA ALA A 94 -19.09 -16.48 9.83
C ALA A 94 -17.85 -15.56 9.93
N MET A 95 -17.68 -14.60 9.01
CA MET A 95 -16.64 -13.58 9.08
C MET A 95 -16.76 -12.75 10.36
N TYR A 96 -17.99 -12.35 10.72
CA TYR A 96 -18.25 -11.62 11.96
C TYR A 96 -17.84 -12.43 13.21
N LEU A 97 -18.14 -13.73 13.23
CA LEU A 97 -17.76 -14.62 14.34
C LEU A 97 -16.24 -14.83 14.44
N LEU A 98 -15.53 -14.84 13.31
CA LEU A 98 -14.07 -14.98 13.25
C LEU A 98 -13.32 -13.66 13.45
N GLY A 99 -14.03 -12.53 13.57
CA GLY A 99 -13.43 -11.21 13.73
C GLY A 99 -12.73 -10.69 12.47
N TYR A 100 -13.08 -11.22 11.29
CA TYR A 100 -12.54 -10.73 10.02
C TYR A 100 -13.22 -9.43 9.59
N SER A 101 -12.46 -8.62 8.86
CA SER A 101 -12.91 -7.31 8.41
C SER A 101 -13.39 -7.38 6.96
N LEU A 102 -14.13 -6.37 6.54
CA LEU A 102 -14.50 -6.20 5.15
C LEU A 102 -13.51 -5.25 4.49
N ASP A 103 -12.62 -5.82 3.71
CA ASP A 103 -11.51 -5.15 3.03
C ASP A 103 -11.39 -5.63 1.57
N ASN A 104 -10.38 -5.13 0.86
CA ASN A 104 -10.20 -5.47 -0.56
C ASN A 104 -9.90 -6.96 -0.78
N LEU A 105 -9.21 -7.65 0.14
CA LEU A 105 -8.82 -9.06 -0.01
C LEU A 105 -9.99 -9.99 0.30
N SER A 106 -10.69 -9.76 1.41
CA SER A 106 -11.91 -10.50 1.77
C SER A 106 -13.01 -10.34 0.73
N LEU A 107 -13.20 -9.14 0.16
CA LEU A 107 -14.17 -8.97 -0.92
C LEU A 107 -13.74 -9.65 -2.22
N MET A 108 -12.46 -9.64 -2.57
CA MET A 108 -11.95 -10.43 -3.71
C MET A 108 -12.20 -11.93 -3.49
N ALA A 109 -12.03 -12.43 -2.27
CA ALA A 109 -12.36 -13.81 -1.92
C ALA A 109 -13.84 -14.11 -2.13
N LEU A 110 -14.75 -13.19 -1.80
CA LEU A 110 -16.20 -13.36 -2.06
C LEU A 110 -16.54 -13.32 -3.55
N ILE A 111 -15.90 -12.45 -4.34
CA ILE A 111 -16.11 -12.39 -5.80
C ILE A 111 -15.66 -13.70 -6.46
N VAL A 112 -14.45 -14.16 -6.16
CA VAL A 112 -13.93 -15.43 -6.69
C VAL A 112 -14.75 -16.60 -6.14
N GLY A 113 -15.10 -16.56 -4.86
CA GLY A 113 -15.94 -17.53 -4.17
C GLY A 113 -17.32 -17.65 -4.79
N THR A 114 -17.88 -16.57 -5.34
CA THR A 114 -19.17 -16.61 -6.04
C THR A 114 -19.18 -17.68 -7.12
N GLY A 115 -18.10 -17.83 -7.91
CA GLY A 115 -18.01 -18.88 -8.93
C GLY A 115 -18.10 -20.29 -8.31
N PHE A 116 -17.27 -20.57 -7.31
CA PHE A 116 -17.26 -21.86 -6.62
C PHE A 116 -18.59 -22.19 -5.93
N VAL A 117 -19.25 -21.17 -5.35
CA VAL A 117 -20.54 -21.32 -4.68
C VAL A 117 -21.64 -21.76 -5.65
N VAL A 118 -21.61 -21.28 -6.89
CA VAL A 118 -22.65 -21.62 -7.86
C VAL A 118 -22.44 -23.03 -8.40
N ASP A 119 -21.19 -23.45 -8.60
CA ASP A 119 -20.86 -24.77 -9.16
C ASP A 119 -21.54 -25.90 -8.36
N ASP A 120 -21.43 -25.89 -7.02
CA ASP A 120 -22.06 -26.91 -6.17
C ASP A 120 -23.57 -27.00 -6.36
N ALA A 121 -24.25 -25.83 -6.43
CA ALA A 121 -25.69 -25.76 -6.61
C ALA A 121 -26.12 -26.18 -8.03
N ILE A 122 -25.31 -25.86 -9.05
CA ILE A 122 -25.57 -26.24 -10.44
C ILE A 122 -25.49 -27.74 -10.61
N VAL A 123 -24.45 -28.40 -10.09
CA VAL A 123 -24.28 -29.85 -10.28
C VAL A 123 -25.45 -30.63 -9.66
N VAL A 124 -25.90 -30.23 -8.47
CA VAL A 124 -27.08 -30.84 -7.82
C VAL A 124 -28.34 -30.57 -8.63
N LEU A 125 -28.55 -29.34 -9.08
CA LEU A 125 -29.71 -28.97 -9.89
C LEU A 125 -29.76 -29.71 -11.22
N GLU A 126 -28.65 -29.74 -11.95
CA GLU A 126 -28.51 -30.40 -13.25
C GLU A 126 -28.84 -31.88 -13.15
N ASN A 127 -28.33 -32.56 -12.11
CA ASN A 127 -28.61 -33.98 -11.92
C ASN A 127 -30.09 -34.24 -11.61
N VAL A 128 -30.72 -33.40 -10.79
CA VAL A 128 -32.16 -33.51 -10.51
C VAL A 128 -32.99 -33.22 -11.75
N THR A 129 -32.63 -32.21 -12.54
CA THR A 129 -33.33 -31.89 -13.79
C THR A 129 -33.22 -33.02 -14.82
N ARG A 130 -32.05 -33.66 -14.92
CA ARG A 130 -31.84 -34.83 -15.79
C ARG A 130 -32.80 -35.97 -15.45
N HIS A 131 -32.91 -36.35 -14.17
CA HIS A 131 -33.87 -37.38 -13.72
C HIS A 131 -35.33 -36.98 -13.94
N LEU A 132 -35.65 -35.69 -13.81
CA LEU A 132 -36.99 -35.16 -14.14
C LEU A 132 -37.29 -35.31 -15.64
N GLU A 133 -36.32 -35.04 -16.50
CA GLU A 133 -36.43 -35.15 -17.97
C GLU A 133 -36.54 -36.62 -18.42
N ASP A 134 -35.88 -37.53 -17.71
CA ASP A 134 -36.00 -38.98 -17.90
C ASP A 134 -37.36 -39.55 -17.45
N GLY A 135 -38.23 -38.70 -16.88
CA GLY A 135 -39.62 -39.04 -16.53
C GLY A 135 -39.82 -39.47 -15.08
N MET A 136 -38.80 -39.37 -14.22
CA MET A 136 -38.91 -39.75 -12.81
C MET A 136 -39.83 -38.77 -12.05
N PRO A 137 -40.71 -39.25 -11.14
CA PRO A 137 -41.52 -38.38 -10.34
C PRO A 137 -40.64 -37.49 -9.46
N ARG A 138 -41.07 -36.24 -9.32
CA ARG A 138 -40.26 -35.15 -8.77
C ARG A 138 -39.55 -35.44 -7.44
N ARG A 139 -40.26 -36.07 -6.48
CA ARG A 139 -39.70 -36.35 -5.16
C ARG A 139 -38.61 -37.41 -5.23
N GLU A 140 -38.79 -38.42 -6.08
CA GLU A 140 -37.79 -39.47 -6.31
C GLU A 140 -36.60 -38.90 -7.08
N ALA A 141 -36.82 -38.08 -8.10
CA ALA A 141 -35.75 -37.41 -8.86
C ALA A 141 -34.84 -36.56 -7.98
N VAL A 142 -35.41 -35.85 -7.00
CA VAL A 142 -34.63 -35.06 -6.03
C VAL A 142 -33.84 -35.96 -5.09
N LEU A 143 -34.45 -37.00 -4.53
CA LEU A 143 -33.80 -37.92 -3.60
C LEU A 143 -32.66 -38.70 -4.26
N GLN A 144 -32.94 -39.26 -5.45
CA GLN A 144 -31.97 -39.99 -6.25
C GLN A 144 -30.87 -39.04 -6.75
N GLY A 145 -31.26 -37.89 -7.28
CA GLY A 145 -30.34 -36.89 -7.78
C GLY A 145 -29.38 -36.37 -6.70
N ALA A 146 -29.89 -36.09 -5.50
CA ALA A 146 -29.06 -35.72 -4.37
C ALA A 146 -28.14 -36.87 -3.94
N ARG A 147 -28.64 -38.11 -3.85
CA ARG A 147 -27.84 -39.27 -3.40
C ARG A 147 -26.64 -39.56 -4.31
N GLU A 148 -26.81 -39.41 -5.62
CA GLU A 148 -25.75 -39.64 -6.59
C GLU A 148 -24.62 -38.60 -6.51
N VAL A 149 -24.97 -37.33 -6.25
CA VAL A 149 -24.00 -36.22 -6.35
C VAL A 149 -23.47 -35.79 -4.98
N SER A 150 -24.16 -36.10 -3.88
CA SER A 150 -23.78 -35.62 -2.53
C SER A 150 -22.33 -35.93 -2.17
N PHE A 151 -21.88 -37.16 -2.46
CA PHE A 151 -20.49 -37.55 -2.20
C PHE A 151 -19.50 -36.80 -3.11
N THR A 152 -19.84 -36.63 -4.38
CA THR A 152 -19.01 -35.93 -5.37
C THR A 152 -18.85 -34.45 -5.00
N VAL A 153 -19.94 -33.76 -4.65
CA VAL A 153 -19.91 -32.35 -4.23
C VAL A 153 -19.11 -32.21 -2.94
N LEU A 154 -19.37 -33.04 -1.92
CA LEU A 154 -18.60 -33.01 -0.68
C LEU A 154 -17.10 -33.24 -0.91
N SER A 155 -16.73 -34.22 -1.74
CA SER A 155 -15.33 -34.51 -2.06
C SER A 155 -14.67 -33.34 -2.80
N MET A 156 -15.36 -32.73 -3.76
CA MET A 156 -14.84 -31.60 -4.55
C MET A 156 -14.65 -30.36 -3.68
N SER A 157 -15.67 -29.97 -2.90
CA SER A 157 -15.61 -28.79 -2.03
C SER A 157 -14.54 -28.96 -0.94
N LEU A 158 -14.43 -30.13 -0.30
CA LEU A 158 -13.42 -30.37 0.73
C LEU A 158 -12.00 -30.41 0.14
N SER A 159 -11.83 -30.90 -1.08
CA SER A 159 -10.55 -30.85 -1.81
C SER A 159 -10.15 -29.41 -2.13
N LEU A 160 -11.10 -28.55 -2.53
CA LEU A 160 -10.85 -27.12 -2.74
C LEU A 160 -10.43 -26.43 -1.45
N VAL A 161 -11.10 -26.70 -0.32
CA VAL A 161 -10.69 -26.20 1.00
C VAL A 161 -9.28 -26.67 1.35
N ALA A 162 -8.94 -27.94 1.06
CA ALA A 162 -7.62 -28.49 1.35
C ALA A 162 -6.48 -27.76 0.63
N VAL A 163 -6.71 -27.26 -0.60
CA VAL A 163 -5.72 -26.46 -1.35
C VAL A 163 -5.36 -25.16 -0.64
N PHE A 164 -6.25 -24.62 0.21
CA PHE A 164 -6.01 -23.38 0.95
C PHE A 164 -5.33 -23.59 2.32
N ILE A 165 -5.25 -24.82 2.83
CA ILE A 165 -4.62 -25.13 4.13
C ILE A 165 -3.15 -24.65 4.19
N PRO A 166 -2.30 -24.89 3.17
CA PRO A 166 -0.92 -24.39 3.19
C PRO A 166 -0.84 -22.86 3.30
N ILE A 167 -1.78 -22.13 2.71
CA ILE A 167 -1.82 -20.67 2.75
C ILE A 167 -2.20 -20.18 4.16
N LEU A 168 -3.13 -20.86 4.83
CA LEU A 168 -3.49 -20.55 6.22
C LEU A 168 -2.30 -20.74 7.17
N MET A 169 -1.49 -21.77 6.91
CA MET A 169 -0.27 -22.11 7.67
C MET A 169 0.96 -21.28 7.29
N MET A 170 0.89 -20.47 6.23
CA MET A 170 2.02 -19.65 5.80
C MET A 170 2.32 -18.54 6.82
N GLY A 171 3.60 -18.40 7.17
CA GLY A 171 4.11 -17.34 8.05
C GLY A 171 4.37 -16.01 7.35
N GLY A 172 4.90 -15.05 8.09
CA GLY A 172 5.36 -13.77 7.54
C GLY A 172 4.26 -12.78 7.17
N ILE A 173 4.64 -11.76 6.40
CA ILE A 173 3.72 -10.69 5.95
C ILE A 173 2.76 -11.23 4.88
N VAL A 174 3.29 -12.05 3.96
CA VAL A 174 2.51 -12.67 2.89
C VAL A 174 1.43 -13.58 3.47
N GLY A 175 1.79 -14.45 4.41
CA GLY A 175 0.83 -15.33 5.08
C GLY A 175 -0.27 -14.55 5.79
N ARG A 176 0.07 -13.47 6.50
CA ARG A 176 -0.94 -12.62 7.17
C ARG A 176 -1.92 -11.96 6.20
N LEU A 177 -1.45 -11.51 5.04
CA LEU A 177 -2.31 -10.89 4.01
C LEU A 177 -3.23 -11.94 3.36
N PHE A 178 -2.68 -13.09 2.95
CA PHE A 178 -3.46 -14.12 2.24
C PHE A 178 -4.29 -15.02 3.17
N ARG A 179 -4.05 -15.01 4.48
CA ARG A 179 -4.83 -15.79 5.45
C ARG A 179 -6.28 -15.37 5.48
N GLU A 180 -6.57 -14.06 5.48
CA GLU A 180 -7.94 -13.54 5.46
C GLU A 180 -8.64 -13.94 4.15
N PHE A 181 -7.97 -13.80 3.01
CA PHE A 181 -8.47 -14.27 1.72
C PHE A 181 -8.80 -15.78 1.72
N ALA A 182 -7.85 -16.62 2.15
CA ALA A 182 -7.99 -18.07 2.17
C ALA A 182 -9.09 -18.54 3.14
N ALA A 183 -9.20 -17.91 4.31
CA ALA A 183 -10.22 -18.24 5.30
C ALA A 183 -11.62 -17.86 4.81
N VAL A 184 -11.81 -16.64 4.29
CA VAL A 184 -13.10 -16.18 3.76
C VAL A 184 -13.58 -17.08 2.62
N LEU A 185 -12.69 -17.42 1.68
CA LEU A 185 -13.02 -18.31 0.57
C LEU A 185 -13.37 -19.72 1.05
N SER A 186 -12.61 -20.27 1.99
CA SER A 186 -12.86 -21.61 2.55
C SER A 186 -14.22 -21.66 3.27
N VAL A 187 -14.54 -20.63 4.06
CA VAL A 187 -15.84 -20.48 4.73
C VAL A 187 -16.97 -20.37 3.72
N ALA A 188 -16.80 -19.57 2.66
CA ALA A 188 -17.79 -19.45 1.59
C ALA A 188 -18.08 -20.79 0.91
N ILE A 189 -17.04 -21.58 0.62
CA ILE A 189 -17.17 -22.93 0.03
C ILE A 189 -17.87 -23.88 1.01
N LEU A 190 -17.54 -23.87 2.30
CA LEU A 190 -18.19 -24.74 3.29
C LEU A 190 -19.67 -24.39 3.46
N ILE A 191 -20.01 -23.09 3.48
CA ILE A 191 -21.40 -22.65 3.56
C ILE A 191 -22.14 -23.01 2.27
N SER A 192 -21.52 -22.83 1.10
CA SER A 192 -22.05 -23.30 -0.18
C SER A 192 -22.36 -24.79 -0.15
N LEU A 193 -21.43 -25.61 0.32
CA LEU A 193 -21.61 -27.06 0.46
C LEU A 193 -22.82 -27.38 1.36
N CYS A 194 -22.98 -26.70 2.49
CA CYS A 194 -24.15 -26.87 3.34
C CYS A 194 -25.44 -26.48 2.59
N VAL A 195 -25.45 -25.36 1.87
CA VAL A 195 -26.61 -24.86 1.11
C VAL A 195 -26.96 -25.80 -0.05
N SER A 196 -25.96 -26.29 -0.78
CA SER A 196 -26.11 -27.16 -1.95
C SER A 196 -26.61 -28.56 -1.60
N LEU A 197 -26.29 -29.09 -0.42
CA LEU A 197 -26.78 -30.39 0.04
C LEU A 197 -28.12 -30.32 0.78
N THR A 198 -28.55 -29.13 1.24
CA THR A 198 -29.78 -28.98 2.03
C THR A 198 -30.85 -28.16 1.31
N ALA A 199 -30.59 -26.86 1.12
CA ALA A 199 -31.55 -25.92 0.58
C ALA A 199 -31.79 -26.14 -0.92
N THR A 200 -30.74 -26.48 -1.69
CA THR A 200 -30.86 -26.69 -3.15
C THR A 200 -31.80 -27.86 -3.50
N PRO A 201 -31.65 -29.08 -2.95
CA PRO A 201 -32.59 -30.17 -3.18
C PRO A 201 -34.01 -29.84 -2.72
N MET A 202 -34.16 -29.14 -1.59
CA MET A 202 -35.47 -28.71 -1.07
C MET A 202 -36.14 -27.72 -2.02
N MET A 203 -35.39 -26.76 -2.57
CA MET A 203 -35.87 -25.83 -3.58
C MET A 203 -36.21 -26.54 -4.89
N CYS A 204 -35.40 -27.50 -5.35
CA CYS A 204 -35.74 -28.36 -6.50
C CYS A 204 -37.09 -29.07 -6.29
N ALA A 205 -37.30 -29.64 -5.10
CA ALA A 205 -38.53 -30.34 -4.71
C ALA A 205 -39.76 -29.42 -4.60
N ARG A 206 -39.60 -28.08 -4.46
CA ARG A 206 -40.72 -27.12 -4.38
C ARG A 206 -40.94 -26.25 -5.61
N ILE A 207 -39.88 -25.88 -6.33
CA ILE A 207 -39.90 -24.97 -7.49
C ILE A 207 -39.96 -25.67 -8.88
N LEU A 208 -39.19 -26.74 -9.14
CA LEU A 208 -39.20 -27.47 -10.43
C LEU A 208 -40.53 -28.20 -10.73
N ARG A 209 -41.23 -27.86 -11.81
CA ARG A 209 -42.37 -28.68 -12.26
C ARG A 209 -41.87 -29.82 -13.17
N GLY A 210 -42.36 -31.04 -12.94
CA GLY A 210 -42.23 -32.13 -13.91
C GLY A 210 -43.12 -31.82 -15.11
N GLY A 211 -42.52 -31.42 -16.22
CA GLY A 211 -43.24 -31.00 -17.42
C GLY A 211 -42.60 -31.61 -18.66
N ARG A 212 -43.39 -32.38 -19.41
CA ARG A 212 -43.08 -32.86 -20.77
C ARG A 212 -42.63 -31.69 -21.65
N LYS A 213 -41.60 -31.92 -22.47
CA LYS A 213 -41.05 -31.01 -23.49
C LYS A 213 -42.13 -30.12 -24.14
N GLU A 214 -42.21 -28.86 -23.72
CA GLU A 214 -42.94 -27.86 -24.49
C GLU A 214 -42.06 -27.44 -25.68
N ASN A 215 -42.54 -27.75 -26.88
CA ASN A 215 -41.90 -27.46 -28.16
C ASN A 215 -41.88 -25.93 -28.43
N LEU A 216 -40.85 -25.24 -27.95
CA LEU A 216 -40.61 -23.85 -28.33
C LEU A 216 -39.66 -23.80 -29.55
N SER A 217 -40.23 -23.48 -30.72
CA SER A 217 -39.62 -23.56 -32.06
C SER A 217 -38.28 -22.77 -32.25
N ARG A 218 -38.03 -21.70 -31.49
CA ARG A 218 -36.74 -20.98 -31.52
C ARG A 218 -35.63 -21.70 -30.73
N LEU A 219 -35.99 -22.53 -29.74
CA LEU A 219 -35.06 -23.20 -28.81
C LEU A 219 -34.49 -24.52 -29.35
N ASN A 220 -35.13 -25.11 -30.36
CA ASN A 220 -34.57 -26.29 -31.06
C ASN A 220 -33.24 -26.00 -31.76
N ARG A 221 -32.94 -24.74 -32.13
CA ARG A 221 -31.66 -24.37 -32.77
C ARG A 221 -30.50 -24.28 -31.77
N ALA A 222 -30.72 -23.72 -30.58
CA ALA A 222 -29.69 -23.66 -29.53
C ALA A 222 -29.37 -25.06 -28.99
N ALA A 223 -30.41 -25.87 -28.74
CA ALA A 223 -30.27 -27.28 -28.36
C ALA A 223 -29.56 -28.11 -29.44
N ALA A 224 -29.86 -27.86 -30.73
CA ALA A 224 -29.15 -28.51 -31.83
C ALA A 224 -27.66 -28.08 -31.92
N GLY A 225 -27.33 -26.84 -31.56
CA GLY A 225 -25.95 -26.35 -31.45
C GLY A 225 -25.18 -27.07 -30.35
N ILE A 226 -25.76 -27.19 -29.15
CA ILE A 226 -25.16 -27.92 -28.02
C ILE A 226 -24.97 -29.39 -28.37
N LYS A 227 -25.97 -30.03 -29.00
CA LYS A 227 -25.85 -31.43 -29.44
C LYS A 227 -24.72 -31.62 -30.46
N LYS A 228 -24.59 -30.73 -31.45
CA LYS A 228 -23.46 -30.76 -32.41
C LYS A 228 -22.11 -30.61 -31.70
N MET A 229 -22.03 -29.76 -30.67
CA MET A 229 -20.82 -29.59 -29.87
C MET A 229 -20.49 -30.86 -29.08
N HIS A 230 -21.48 -31.50 -28.45
CA HIS A 230 -21.32 -32.79 -27.78
C HIS A 230 -20.84 -33.87 -28.75
N ASP A 231 -21.50 -34.02 -29.91
CA ASP A 231 -21.14 -35.01 -30.93
C ASP A 231 -19.74 -34.74 -31.52
N PHE A 232 -19.32 -33.48 -31.58
CA PHE A 232 -17.96 -33.09 -31.95
C PHE A 232 -16.96 -33.50 -30.87
N TYR A 233 -17.22 -33.19 -29.60
CA TYR A 233 -16.40 -33.62 -28.47
C TYR A 233 -16.26 -35.14 -28.40
N ALA A 234 -17.35 -35.89 -28.56
CA ALA A 234 -17.32 -37.36 -28.56
C ALA A 234 -16.46 -37.93 -29.69
N ARG A 235 -16.50 -37.30 -30.88
CA ARG A 235 -15.65 -37.69 -32.02
C ARG A 235 -14.17 -37.39 -31.77
N THR A 236 -13.84 -36.19 -31.28
CA THR A 236 -12.46 -35.81 -30.98
C THR A 236 -11.87 -36.61 -29.82
N LEU A 237 -12.67 -36.93 -28.80
CA LEU A 237 -12.28 -37.78 -27.69
C LEU A 237 -11.92 -39.20 -28.16
N LYS A 238 -12.71 -39.79 -29.06
CA LYS A 238 -12.38 -41.09 -29.67
C LYS A 238 -11.03 -41.06 -30.39
N ILE A 239 -10.72 -39.97 -31.10
CA ILE A 239 -9.43 -39.79 -31.78
C ILE A 239 -8.30 -39.68 -30.77
N ALA A 240 -8.48 -38.92 -29.68
CA ALA A 240 -7.49 -38.78 -28.62
C ALA A 240 -7.21 -40.12 -27.91
N LEU A 241 -8.27 -40.88 -27.56
CA LEU A 241 -8.13 -42.20 -26.95
C LEU A 241 -7.43 -43.20 -27.88
N LYS A 242 -7.69 -43.13 -29.20
CA LYS A 242 -7.00 -43.97 -30.20
C LYS A 242 -5.50 -43.64 -30.30
N HIS A 243 -5.12 -42.37 -30.15
CA HIS A 243 -3.74 -41.91 -30.23
C HIS A 243 -3.11 -41.66 -28.85
N ARG A 244 -3.27 -42.63 -27.92
CA ARG A 244 -2.81 -42.52 -26.52
C ARG A 244 -1.38 -42.00 -26.37
N ARG A 245 -0.44 -42.47 -27.20
CA ARG A 245 0.96 -42.02 -27.15
C ARG A 245 1.09 -40.52 -27.44
N LEU A 246 0.39 -40.04 -28.47
CA LEU A 246 0.39 -38.63 -28.85
C LEU A 246 -0.28 -37.76 -27.78
N THR A 247 -1.37 -38.23 -27.18
CA THR A 247 -2.04 -37.53 -26.07
C THR A 247 -1.15 -37.46 -24.83
N LEU A 248 -0.45 -38.53 -24.48
CA LEU A 248 0.51 -38.52 -23.36
C LEU A 248 1.71 -37.60 -23.65
N THR A 249 2.28 -37.63 -24.86
CA THR A 249 3.36 -36.71 -25.22
C THR A 249 2.90 -35.25 -25.20
N ALA A 250 1.66 -34.98 -25.65
CA ALA A 250 1.09 -33.65 -25.57
C ALA A 250 0.90 -33.19 -24.11
N LEU A 251 0.46 -34.08 -23.21
CA LEU A 251 0.38 -33.79 -21.77
C LEU A 251 1.76 -33.44 -21.20
N PHE A 252 2.78 -34.25 -21.47
CA PHE A 252 4.15 -33.95 -20.99
C PHE A 252 4.70 -32.65 -21.60
N ALA A 253 4.40 -32.36 -22.87
CA ALA A 253 4.78 -31.11 -23.50
C ALA A 253 4.10 -29.90 -22.85
N VAL A 254 2.81 -30.00 -22.49
CA VAL A 254 2.09 -28.94 -21.77
C VAL A 254 2.65 -28.75 -20.36
N ILE A 255 2.97 -29.83 -19.65
CA ILE A 255 3.62 -29.76 -18.33
C ILE A 255 5.00 -29.08 -18.45
N ALA A 256 5.83 -29.50 -19.40
CA ALA A 256 7.14 -28.90 -19.66
C ALA A 256 7.02 -27.42 -20.04
N LEU A 257 6.04 -27.06 -20.88
CA LEU A 257 5.74 -25.69 -21.23
C LEU A 257 5.30 -24.86 -20.01
N ASN A 258 4.53 -25.45 -19.09
CA ASN A 258 4.15 -24.78 -17.85
C ASN A 258 5.37 -24.47 -16.96
N PHE A 259 6.29 -25.43 -16.80
CA PHE A 259 7.56 -25.20 -16.09
C PHE A 259 8.41 -24.13 -16.79
N TYR A 260 8.51 -24.17 -18.12
CA TYR A 260 9.22 -23.17 -18.91
C TYR A 260 8.64 -21.76 -18.72
N LEU A 261 7.31 -21.62 -18.81
CA LEU A 261 6.62 -20.35 -18.57
C LEU A 261 6.78 -19.87 -17.12
N PHE A 262 6.75 -20.78 -16.14
CA PHE A 262 6.96 -20.44 -14.73
C PHE A 262 8.36 -19.86 -14.46
N ILE A 263 9.37 -20.32 -15.20
CA ILE A 263 10.74 -19.78 -15.11
C ILE A 263 10.83 -18.39 -15.74
N ILE A 264 10.19 -18.18 -16.90
CA ILE A 264 10.31 -16.95 -17.69
C ILE A 264 9.44 -15.80 -17.17
N ILE A 265 8.27 -16.11 -16.59
CA ILE A 265 7.37 -15.07 -16.11
C ILE A 265 8.05 -14.28 -14.98
N PRO A 266 8.17 -12.94 -15.12
CA PRO A 266 8.77 -12.10 -14.10
C PRO A 266 7.93 -12.16 -12.82
N LYS A 267 8.63 -12.34 -11.69
CA LYS A 267 8.01 -12.47 -10.38
C LYS A 267 7.93 -11.09 -9.74
N GLY A 268 6.77 -10.75 -9.20
CA GLY A 268 6.52 -9.50 -8.47
C GLY A 268 5.73 -9.78 -7.20
N PHE A 269 5.73 -8.83 -6.27
CA PHE A 269 5.05 -8.99 -4.99
C PHE A 269 3.58 -8.58 -5.05
N PHE A 270 3.32 -7.28 -5.29
CA PHE A 270 2.01 -6.75 -5.64
C PHE A 270 2.14 -5.82 -6.85
N PRO A 271 1.14 -5.78 -7.75
CA PRO A 271 1.13 -4.78 -8.81
C PRO A 271 1.02 -3.39 -8.20
N GLN A 272 1.71 -2.43 -8.79
CA GLN A 272 1.60 -1.04 -8.36
C GLN A 272 0.17 -0.53 -8.59
N GLN A 273 -0.43 -0.01 -7.52
CA GLN A 273 -1.77 0.55 -7.55
C GLN A 273 -1.75 2.05 -7.77
N ASP A 274 -2.73 2.54 -8.53
CA ASP A 274 -2.92 3.96 -8.77
C ASP A 274 -4.05 4.51 -7.90
N ILE A 275 -3.70 4.91 -6.68
CA ILE A 275 -4.63 5.51 -5.71
C ILE A 275 -4.72 7.04 -5.83
N GLY A 276 -4.21 7.63 -6.92
CA GLY A 276 -4.23 9.08 -7.14
C GLY A 276 -3.33 9.89 -6.20
N ARG A 277 -2.26 9.27 -5.68
CA ARG A 277 -1.30 9.94 -4.79
C ARG A 277 0.14 9.58 -5.17
N ILE A 278 0.98 10.60 -5.22
CA ILE A 278 2.43 10.46 -5.40
C ILE A 278 3.12 10.99 -4.14
N MET A 279 4.06 10.22 -3.62
CA MET A 279 5.02 10.67 -2.62
C MET A 279 6.29 11.12 -3.32
N GLY A 280 6.76 12.30 -2.96
CA GLY A 280 8.03 12.85 -3.38
C GLY A 280 8.98 12.95 -2.19
N ALA A 281 10.23 12.55 -2.36
CA ALA A 281 11.30 12.87 -1.43
C ALA A 281 12.28 13.82 -2.12
N ILE A 282 12.45 15.01 -1.55
CA ILE A 282 13.43 16.00 -2.02
C ILE A 282 14.72 15.78 -1.24
N ARG A 283 15.83 15.74 -1.96
CA ARG A 283 17.18 15.72 -1.40
C ARG A 283 17.98 16.85 -2.04
N GLY A 284 18.32 17.86 -1.24
CA GLY A 284 19.23 18.93 -1.62
C GLY A 284 20.69 18.51 -1.52
N ASP A 285 21.57 19.38 -1.97
CA ASP A 285 23.02 19.24 -1.75
C ASP A 285 23.32 19.17 -0.24
N GLN A 286 24.39 18.47 0.14
CA GLN A 286 24.67 18.20 1.56
C GLN A 286 25.04 19.44 2.37
N SER A 287 25.49 20.51 1.71
CA SER A 287 25.79 21.81 2.31
C SER A 287 24.67 22.84 2.16
N ILE A 288 23.48 22.43 1.68
CA ILE A 288 22.37 23.37 1.46
C ILE A 288 21.84 23.92 2.80
N SER A 289 21.65 25.24 2.88
CA SER A 289 20.99 25.87 4.03
C SER A 289 19.48 25.64 4.00
N PHE A 290 18.82 25.70 5.16
CA PHE A 290 17.36 25.58 5.26
C PHE A 290 16.63 26.62 4.39
N GLN A 291 17.13 27.86 4.36
CA GLN A 291 16.53 28.95 3.57
C GLN A 291 16.63 28.68 2.07
N LEU A 292 17.76 28.13 1.61
CA LEU A 292 17.95 27.75 0.22
C LEU A 292 17.11 26.52 -0.12
N MET A 293 17.04 25.54 0.78
CA MET A 293 16.18 24.37 0.65
C MET A 293 14.70 24.75 0.54
N ARG A 294 14.23 25.72 1.34
CA ARG A 294 12.88 26.28 1.25
C ARG A 294 12.61 26.88 -0.14
N LYS A 295 13.54 27.69 -0.66
CA LYS A 295 13.43 28.25 -2.03
C LYS A 295 13.37 27.14 -3.09
N LYS A 296 14.19 26.10 -2.98
CA LYS A 296 14.15 24.94 -3.90
C LYS A 296 12.82 24.20 -3.81
N MET A 297 12.30 24.00 -2.61
CA MET A 297 10.99 23.38 -2.39
C MET A 297 9.86 24.19 -3.03
N GLU A 298 9.87 25.52 -2.90
CA GLU A 298 8.91 26.41 -3.59
C GLU A 298 8.99 26.28 -5.11
N GLN A 299 10.20 26.16 -5.68
CA GLN A 299 10.40 25.92 -7.12
C GLN A 299 9.78 24.58 -7.56
N PHE A 300 10.02 23.50 -6.82
CA PHE A 300 9.42 22.20 -7.12
C PHE A 300 7.89 22.25 -7.05
N VAL A 301 7.33 22.86 -6.00
CA VAL A 301 5.88 23.02 -5.84
C VAL A 301 5.29 23.82 -7.00
N ALA A 302 5.95 24.90 -7.42
CA ALA A 302 5.48 25.72 -8.54
C ALA A 302 5.45 24.95 -9.88
N VAL A 303 6.44 24.09 -10.13
CA VAL A 303 6.47 23.24 -11.34
C VAL A 303 5.37 22.18 -11.30
N ILE A 304 5.15 21.53 -10.15
CA ILE A 304 4.18 20.45 -10.01
C ILE A 304 2.75 21.00 -10.03
N ARG A 305 2.50 22.16 -9.42
CA ARG A 305 1.17 22.81 -9.41
C ARG A 305 0.72 23.25 -10.81
N LYS A 306 1.65 23.51 -11.73
CA LYS A 306 1.34 23.82 -13.15
C LYS A 306 0.93 22.60 -13.97
N ASP A 307 1.09 21.39 -13.43
CA ASP A 307 0.72 20.18 -14.15
C ASP A 307 -0.80 19.94 -14.11
N PRO A 308 -1.46 19.69 -15.26
CA PRO A 308 -2.92 19.64 -15.33
C PRO A 308 -3.54 18.46 -14.57
N ASP A 309 -2.76 17.42 -14.26
CA ASP A 309 -3.27 16.21 -13.59
C ASP A 309 -3.14 16.28 -12.05
N VAL A 310 -2.58 17.37 -11.52
CA VAL A 310 -2.37 17.61 -10.09
C VAL A 310 -3.52 18.43 -9.50
N THR A 311 -4.05 17.98 -8.36
CA THR A 311 -5.10 18.68 -7.59
C THR A 311 -4.49 19.56 -6.51
N SER A 312 -3.56 19.01 -5.72
CA SER A 312 -2.89 19.75 -4.65
C SER A 312 -1.51 19.19 -4.36
N VAL A 313 -0.62 20.05 -3.87
CA VAL A 313 0.73 19.67 -3.46
C VAL A 313 0.96 20.18 -2.05
N VAL A 314 1.42 19.31 -1.17
CA VAL A 314 1.85 19.67 0.18
C VAL A 314 3.31 19.28 0.32
N ALA A 315 4.17 20.21 0.71
CA ALA A 315 5.58 19.96 0.89
C ALA A 315 6.03 20.37 2.29
N PHE A 316 6.91 19.56 2.87
CA PHE A 316 7.50 19.75 4.19
C PHE A 316 9.02 19.68 4.03
N THR A 317 9.75 20.56 4.71
CA THR A 317 11.21 20.53 4.81
C THR A 317 11.62 20.86 6.24
N GLY A 318 12.76 20.36 6.68
CA GLY A 318 13.19 20.42 8.08
C GLY A 318 12.68 19.24 8.92
N GLY A 319 13.00 19.24 10.22
CA GLY A 319 12.83 18.11 11.13
C GLY A 319 14.20 17.51 11.46
N ASP A 320 14.50 16.33 10.90
CA ASP A 320 15.72 15.57 11.21
C ASP A 320 16.97 16.03 10.43
N SER A 321 16.78 16.69 9.27
CA SER A 321 17.86 17.18 8.42
C SER A 321 17.45 18.40 7.60
N THR A 322 18.37 19.36 7.44
CA THR A 322 18.20 20.58 6.67
C THR A 322 18.17 20.36 5.16
N ASN A 323 18.78 19.28 4.66
CA ASN A 323 18.89 19.00 3.22
C ASN A 323 17.78 18.08 2.68
N THR A 324 16.80 17.71 3.51
CA THR A 324 15.71 16.82 3.11
C THR A 324 14.35 17.50 3.11
N GLY A 325 13.46 16.99 2.26
CA GLY A 325 12.07 17.38 2.24
C GLY A 325 11.18 16.23 1.80
N ARG A 326 9.91 16.27 2.20
CA ARG A 326 8.87 15.34 1.76
C ARG A 326 7.77 16.11 1.07
N MET A 327 7.26 15.56 -0.01
CA MET A 327 6.20 16.13 -0.80
C MET A 327 5.08 15.10 -0.98
N PHE A 328 3.86 15.54 -0.80
CA PHE A 328 2.65 14.76 -1.02
C PHE A 328 1.87 15.43 -2.14
N ILE A 329 1.67 14.70 -3.23
CA ILE A 329 1.01 15.20 -4.44
C ILE A 329 -0.29 14.41 -4.60
N ALA A 330 -1.42 15.11 -4.53
CA ALA A 330 -2.73 14.56 -4.82
C ALA A 330 -3.06 14.80 -6.30
N LEU A 331 -3.47 13.74 -6.99
CA LEU A 331 -3.83 13.78 -8.41
C LEU A 331 -5.36 13.91 -8.59
N LYS A 332 -5.76 14.25 -9.80
CA LYS A 332 -7.17 14.17 -10.22
C LYS A 332 -7.66 12.72 -10.26
N SER A 333 -8.98 12.56 -10.37
CA SER A 333 -9.60 11.23 -10.49
C SER A 333 -9.06 10.45 -11.69
N ARG A 334 -9.04 9.13 -11.59
CA ARG A 334 -8.49 8.20 -12.59
C ARG A 334 -9.06 8.41 -14.00
N SER A 335 -10.33 8.79 -14.12
CA SER A 335 -11.00 9.00 -15.41
C SER A 335 -10.55 10.27 -16.16
N GLN A 336 -9.86 11.19 -15.49
CA GLN A 336 -9.47 12.49 -16.05
C GLN A 336 -7.97 12.61 -16.36
N ARG A 337 -7.20 11.53 -16.17
CA ARG A 337 -5.73 11.55 -16.31
C ARG A 337 -5.16 10.21 -16.77
N PRO A 338 -3.94 10.20 -17.34
CA PRO A 338 -3.21 8.96 -17.64
C PRO A 338 -2.76 8.17 -16.38
N PRO A 339 -2.25 6.93 -16.57
CA PRO A 339 -1.47 6.17 -15.58
C PRO A 339 -0.52 7.02 -14.74
N VAL A 340 -0.50 6.79 -13.42
CA VAL A 340 0.39 7.49 -12.48
C VAL A 340 1.85 7.44 -12.95
N ASP A 341 2.30 6.33 -13.53
CA ASP A 341 3.67 6.18 -14.05
C ASP A 341 3.97 7.18 -15.15
N ARG A 342 3.01 7.43 -16.05
CA ARG A 342 3.15 8.44 -17.11
C ARG A 342 3.19 9.85 -16.55
N VAL A 343 2.40 10.13 -15.51
CA VAL A 343 2.43 11.41 -14.80
C VAL A 343 3.78 11.61 -14.11
N ILE A 344 4.29 10.58 -13.43
CA ILE A 344 5.61 10.58 -12.77
C ILE A 344 6.71 10.81 -13.81
N GLU A 345 6.73 10.07 -14.92
CA GLU A 345 7.72 10.26 -16.00
C GLU A 345 7.68 11.68 -16.56
N ARG A 346 6.49 12.25 -16.78
CA ARG A 346 6.30 13.62 -17.26
C ARG A 346 6.83 14.64 -16.24
N LEU A 347 6.50 14.47 -14.96
CA LEU A 347 6.97 15.35 -13.90
C LEU A 347 8.50 15.25 -13.75
N ARG A 348 9.08 14.05 -13.74
CA ARG A 348 10.53 13.85 -13.65
C ARG A 348 11.30 14.64 -14.71
N LYS A 349 10.88 14.58 -15.98
CA LYS A 349 11.50 15.35 -17.08
C LYS A 349 11.48 16.86 -16.84
N LYS A 350 10.42 17.38 -16.20
CA LYS A 350 10.30 18.81 -15.86
C LYS A 350 11.15 19.17 -14.64
N LEU A 351 11.18 18.30 -13.63
CA LEU A 351 11.84 18.53 -12.34
C LEU A 351 13.36 18.35 -12.42
N ALA A 352 13.86 17.53 -13.34
CA ALA A 352 15.30 17.35 -13.59
C ALA A 352 16.03 18.64 -14.01
N LYS A 353 15.29 19.70 -14.37
CA LYS A 353 15.85 21.02 -14.72
C LYS A 353 16.24 21.86 -13.50
N ILE A 354 15.81 21.47 -12.30
CA ILE A 354 16.11 22.20 -11.06
C ILE A 354 17.44 21.69 -10.51
N SER A 355 18.47 22.54 -10.51
CA SER A 355 19.80 22.21 -9.97
C SER A 355 19.88 22.37 -8.46
N GLY A 356 20.80 21.64 -7.81
CA GLY A 356 21.09 21.71 -6.37
C GLY A 356 20.08 21.01 -5.46
N ALA A 357 19.11 20.30 -6.05
CA ALA A 357 18.24 19.38 -5.36
C ALA A 357 17.61 18.37 -6.34
N THR A 358 17.40 17.15 -5.88
CA THR A 358 16.77 16.07 -6.64
C THR A 358 15.47 15.65 -5.97
N LEU A 359 14.40 15.52 -6.75
CA LEU A 359 13.09 15.07 -6.27
C LEU A 359 12.80 13.66 -6.79
N PHE A 360 12.81 12.69 -5.89
CA PHE A 360 12.45 11.30 -6.16
C PHE A 360 10.94 11.11 -6.03
N LEU A 361 10.26 10.69 -7.10
CA LEU A 361 8.80 10.54 -7.15
C LEU A 361 8.39 9.08 -7.24
N GLN A 362 7.44 8.67 -6.38
CA GLN A 362 6.91 7.31 -6.30
C GLN A 362 5.40 7.28 -6.06
N ALA A 363 4.72 6.33 -6.70
CA ALA A 363 3.31 6.07 -6.44
C ALA A 363 3.14 5.47 -5.03
N VAL A 364 2.19 5.99 -4.25
CA VAL A 364 1.94 5.47 -2.91
C VAL A 364 1.21 4.14 -3.01
N GLN A 365 1.78 3.08 -2.43
CA GLN A 365 1.14 1.76 -2.35
C GLN A 365 0.31 1.62 -1.06
N ASP A 366 -0.85 0.95 -1.14
CA ASP A 366 -1.69 0.70 0.04
C ASP A 366 -1.07 -0.33 0.99
N ILE A 367 -0.36 -1.31 0.43
CA ILE A 367 0.42 -2.32 1.14
C ILE A 367 1.89 -2.03 0.87
N ARG A 368 2.62 -1.61 1.91
CA ARG A 368 4.07 -1.46 1.84
C ARG A 368 4.72 -2.53 2.71
N VAL A 369 5.66 -3.27 2.12
CA VAL A 369 6.47 -4.26 2.84
C VAL A 369 7.83 -3.65 3.11
N GLY A 370 8.28 -3.69 4.36
CA GLY A 370 9.52 -3.07 4.82
C GLY A 370 9.27 -1.95 5.84
N GLY A 371 10.09 -1.91 6.89
CA GLY A 371 9.91 -1.01 8.05
C GLY A 371 10.49 0.39 7.86
N ARG A 372 11.36 0.61 6.87
CA ARG A 372 12.12 1.85 6.74
C ARG A 372 11.53 2.76 5.64
N MET A 373 11.26 4.01 5.98
CA MET A 373 10.96 5.04 4.99
C MET A 373 12.21 5.33 4.17
N GLY A 374 12.08 5.37 2.85
CA GLY A 374 13.20 5.60 1.95
C GLY A 374 12.72 6.15 0.62
N ASN A 375 13.67 6.60 -0.19
CA ASN A 375 13.44 7.25 -1.48
C ASN A 375 13.38 6.23 -2.64
N ALA A 376 13.24 4.94 -2.31
CA ALA A 376 13.30 3.79 -3.22
C ALA A 376 12.21 2.77 -2.84
N GLU A 377 11.63 2.11 -3.85
CA GLU A 377 10.67 1.02 -3.66
C GLU A 377 11.34 -0.22 -3.06
N TYR A 378 12.52 -0.54 -3.58
CA TYR A 378 13.39 -1.60 -3.07
C TYR A 378 14.53 -0.98 -2.26
N GLN A 379 14.86 -1.62 -1.13
CA GLN A 379 15.93 -1.16 -0.25
C GLN A 379 16.92 -2.29 -0.04
N TYR A 380 18.20 -1.97 -0.21
CA TYR A 380 19.31 -2.86 0.05
C TYR A 380 20.19 -2.24 1.13
N THR A 381 20.46 -2.97 2.20
CA THR A 381 21.28 -2.49 3.32
C THR A 381 22.61 -3.22 3.31
N LEU A 382 23.70 -2.48 3.16
CA LEU A 382 25.05 -3.03 3.36
C LEU A 382 25.38 -3.00 4.85
N GLN A 383 25.98 -4.08 5.34
CA GLN A 383 26.43 -4.22 6.72
C GLN A 383 27.90 -4.63 6.72
N SER A 384 28.69 -4.01 7.59
CA SER A 384 30.08 -4.38 7.91
C SER A 384 30.33 -4.06 9.38
N ASP A 385 31.26 -4.79 9.99
CA ASP A 385 31.74 -4.54 11.34
C ASP A 385 32.69 -3.33 11.41
N SER A 386 33.11 -2.78 10.25
CA SER A 386 34.02 -1.64 10.14
C SER A 386 33.44 -0.51 9.31
N LEU A 387 33.37 0.69 9.89
CA LEU A 387 32.89 1.89 9.19
C LEU A 387 33.77 2.26 7.99
N SER A 388 35.09 2.10 8.10
CA SER A 388 36.01 2.45 7.02
C SER A 388 35.86 1.51 5.81
N GLU A 389 35.54 0.23 6.06
CA GLU A 389 35.23 -0.71 5.00
C GLU A 389 33.89 -0.35 4.33
N LEU A 390 32.88 0.01 5.13
CA LEU A 390 31.57 0.42 4.62
C LEU A 390 31.69 1.68 3.74
N GLN A 391 32.41 2.71 4.19
CA GLN A 391 32.64 3.95 3.43
C GLN A 391 33.40 3.70 2.13
N ARG A 392 34.31 2.71 2.10
CA ARG A 392 35.03 2.33 0.88
C ARG A 392 34.14 1.60 -0.12
N TRP A 393 33.31 0.66 0.34
CA TRP A 393 32.56 -0.24 -0.55
C TRP A 393 31.15 0.25 -0.91
N ALA A 394 30.49 1.00 -0.04
CA ALA A 394 29.13 1.50 -0.30
C ALA A 394 29.05 2.34 -1.60
N PRO A 395 29.97 3.29 -1.89
CA PRO A 395 29.96 4.04 -3.14
C PRO A 395 30.25 3.16 -4.37
N VAL A 396 31.11 2.14 -4.22
CA VAL A 396 31.45 1.21 -5.31
C VAL A 396 30.23 0.38 -5.71
N VAL A 397 29.52 -0.16 -4.71
CA VAL A 397 28.29 -0.93 -4.93
C VAL A 397 27.19 -0.02 -5.49
N ALA A 398 27.01 1.18 -4.96
CA ALA A 398 26.02 2.14 -5.48
C ALA A 398 26.26 2.47 -6.96
N LYS A 399 27.50 2.79 -7.36
CA LYS A 399 27.87 3.05 -8.77
C LYS A 399 27.70 1.82 -9.67
N ALA A 400 27.89 0.61 -9.15
CA ALA A 400 27.64 -0.61 -9.90
C ALA A 400 26.13 -0.80 -10.14
N LEU A 401 25.30 -0.56 -9.12
CA LEU A 401 23.83 -0.63 -9.21
C LEU A 401 23.27 0.44 -10.16
N GLU A 402 23.85 1.64 -10.20
CA GLU A 402 23.45 2.69 -11.15
C GLU A 402 23.64 2.30 -12.63
N LYS A 403 24.55 1.38 -12.93
CA LYS A 403 24.82 0.92 -14.30
C LYS A 403 23.88 -0.19 -14.77
N LEU A 404 23.12 -0.81 -13.87
CA LEU A 404 22.21 -1.88 -14.23
C LEU A 404 20.97 -1.33 -14.95
N PRO A 405 20.68 -1.78 -16.19
CA PRO A 405 19.53 -1.28 -16.95
C PRO A 405 18.19 -1.67 -16.33
N GLU A 406 18.16 -2.69 -15.46
CA GLU A 406 16.98 -3.13 -14.71
C GLU A 406 16.60 -2.16 -13.58
N LEU A 407 17.55 -1.33 -13.11
CA LEU A 407 17.34 -0.39 -12.01
C LEU A 407 17.19 1.04 -12.55
N ARG A 408 16.31 1.81 -11.91
CA ARG A 408 16.13 3.24 -12.21
C ARG A 408 16.35 4.05 -10.94
N GLU A 409 17.11 5.13 -11.03
CA GLU A 409 17.33 6.08 -9.92
C GLU A 409 17.84 5.40 -8.65
N ALA A 410 18.88 4.57 -8.78
CA ALA A 410 19.60 4.06 -7.62
C ALA A 410 20.09 5.25 -6.77
N ASN A 411 19.87 5.18 -5.46
CA ASN A 411 20.29 6.21 -4.52
C ASN A 411 20.88 5.58 -3.26
N SER A 412 21.77 6.32 -2.62
CA SER A 412 22.33 5.97 -1.31
C SER A 412 21.71 6.87 -0.24
N ASP A 413 21.50 6.36 0.97
CA ASP A 413 21.16 7.16 2.16
C ASP A 413 22.40 7.70 2.87
N GLU A 414 23.61 7.29 2.47
CA GLU A 414 24.87 7.79 2.97
C GLU A 414 25.12 9.26 2.54
N GLN A 415 25.53 10.10 3.49
CA GLN A 415 25.83 11.51 3.29
C GLN A 415 27.14 11.91 3.99
N THR A 416 28.25 11.90 3.25
CA THR A 416 29.60 12.23 3.75
C THR A 416 30.16 13.57 3.27
N GLY A 417 29.50 14.22 2.31
CA GLY A 417 29.89 15.51 1.73
C GLY A 417 29.35 16.74 2.47
N GLY A 418 28.92 16.58 3.73
CA GLY A 418 28.56 17.71 4.58
C GLY A 418 29.78 18.55 4.93
N LEU A 419 29.60 19.88 4.97
CA LEU A 419 30.65 20.77 5.48
C LEU A 419 30.56 20.81 7.01
N MET A 420 31.70 20.57 7.67
CA MET A 420 31.83 20.71 9.11
C MET A 420 33.07 21.55 9.45
N SER A 421 32.97 22.37 10.48
CA SER A 421 34.11 23.07 11.06
C SER A 421 34.49 22.39 12.36
N ASN A 422 35.73 21.89 12.45
CA ASN A 422 36.22 21.25 13.66
C ASN A 422 36.96 22.28 14.52
N LEU A 423 36.51 22.44 15.77
CA LEU A 423 37.12 23.36 16.72
C LEU A 423 38.13 22.60 17.60
N VAL A 424 39.42 22.92 17.44
CA VAL A 424 40.48 22.38 18.29
C VAL A 424 40.82 23.41 19.36
N ILE A 425 40.54 23.07 20.62
CA ILE A 425 40.80 23.95 21.77
C ILE A 425 42.17 23.60 22.35
N ASP A 426 43.08 24.59 22.41
CA ASP A 426 44.32 24.48 23.17
C ASP A 426 44.01 24.53 24.67
N ARG A 427 44.09 23.35 25.31
CA ARG A 427 43.77 23.20 26.74
C ARG A 427 44.77 23.89 27.64
N ASP A 428 46.04 23.92 27.25
CA ASP A 428 47.10 24.52 28.05
C ASP A 428 46.99 26.06 28.00
N ALA A 429 46.64 26.62 26.84
CA ALA A 429 46.34 28.04 26.71
C ALA A 429 45.09 28.44 27.51
N ALA A 430 44.01 27.65 27.44
CA ALA A 430 42.81 27.89 28.23
C ALA A 430 43.09 27.89 29.74
N ALA A 431 43.89 26.92 30.22
CA ALA A 431 44.29 26.82 31.63
C ALA A 431 45.14 28.03 32.08
N ARG A 432 46.09 28.49 31.25
CA ARG A 432 46.89 29.71 31.53
C ARG A 432 46.02 30.96 31.67
N LEU A 433 44.90 31.02 30.96
CA LEU A 433 43.94 32.13 31.01
C LEU A 433 42.89 31.97 32.13
N GLY A 434 42.95 30.89 32.92
CA GLY A 434 42.01 30.59 33.99
C GLY A 434 40.62 30.15 33.50
N LEU A 435 40.51 29.67 32.26
CA LEU A 435 39.25 29.22 31.65
C LEU A 435 39.07 27.72 31.82
N THR A 436 37.85 27.31 32.18
CA THR A 436 37.47 25.90 32.21
C THR A 436 36.86 25.46 30.88
N MET A 437 37.02 24.18 30.53
CA MET A 437 36.38 23.63 29.32
C MET A 437 34.86 23.75 29.35
N SER A 438 34.23 23.68 30.52
CA SER A 438 32.79 23.85 30.66
C SER A 438 32.33 25.28 30.36
N GLN A 439 33.11 26.30 30.70
CA GLN A 439 32.79 27.69 30.35
C GLN A 439 32.86 27.91 28.83
N ILE A 440 33.89 27.35 28.19
CA ILE A 440 34.04 27.44 26.73
C ILE A 440 32.89 26.71 26.05
N ASP A 441 32.59 25.47 26.47
CA ASP A 441 31.50 24.66 25.90
C ASP A 441 30.13 25.32 26.09
N ASN A 442 29.82 25.83 27.30
CA ASN A 442 28.58 26.56 27.54
C ASN A 442 28.49 27.82 26.68
N THR A 443 29.55 28.61 26.55
CA THR A 443 29.53 29.84 25.74
C THR A 443 29.28 29.52 24.27
N LEU A 444 29.93 28.47 23.74
CA LEU A 444 29.74 28.03 22.36
C LEU A 444 28.34 27.44 22.15
N TYR A 445 27.81 26.70 23.13
CA TYR A 445 26.46 26.14 23.06
C TYR A 445 25.37 27.21 23.20
N ASP A 446 25.59 28.24 24.02
CA ASP A 446 24.70 29.40 24.14
C ASP A 446 24.67 30.22 22.83
N ALA A 447 25.80 30.25 22.11
CA ALA A 447 25.92 30.96 20.85
C ALA A 447 25.36 30.19 19.65
N PHE A 448 25.82 28.95 19.45
CA PHE A 448 25.56 28.15 18.23
C PHE A 448 24.64 26.96 18.46
N GLY A 449 24.38 26.59 19.71
CA GLY A 449 23.40 25.58 20.08
C GLY A 449 21.99 26.15 20.20
N GLN A 450 20.99 25.27 20.17
CA GLN A 450 19.59 25.65 20.45
C GLN A 450 19.32 25.54 21.95
N ARG A 451 20.03 26.33 22.79
CA ARG A 451 19.89 26.21 24.24
C ARG A 451 18.55 26.73 24.71
N GLN A 452 17.79 25.87 25.36
CA GLN A 452 16.61 26.29 26.11
C GLN A 452 17.02 26.87 27.46
N VAL A 453 16.82 28.18 27.64
CA VAL A 453 17.22 28.91 28.85
C VAL A 453 16.09 29.04 29.86
N SER A 454 14.84 29.08 29.39
CA SER A 454 13.66 29.13 30.25
C SER A 454 12.42 28.65 29.51
N THR A 455 11.33 28.48 30.25
CA THR A 455 10.01 28.19 29.71
C THR A 455 9.05 29.26 30.22
N ILE A 456 8.41 29.99 29.31
CA ILE A 456 7.34 30.94 29.63
C ILE A 456 6.02 30.16 29.65
N TYR A 457 5.33 30.18 30.78
CA TYR A 457 4.03 29.52 30.93
C TYR A 457 2.91 30.53 30.67
N ASN A 458 2.07 30.24 29.68
CA ASN A 458 0.79 30.89 29.47
C ASN A 458 -0.35 29.94 29.86
N ALA A 459 -1.55 30.47 30.06
CA ALA A 459 -2.71 29.70 30.52
C ALA A 459 -3.07 28.48 29.64
N LEU A 460 -2.72 28.49 28.35
CA LEU A 460 -3.04 27.43 27.40
C LEU A 460 -1.80 26.72 26.81
N ASN A 461 -0.62 27.33 26.90
CA ASN A 461 0.59 26.85 26.22
C ASN A 461 1.84 27.19 27.05
N GLN A 462 2.90 26.40 26.85
CA GLN A 462 4.24 26.72 27.34
C GLN A 462 5.14 27.02 26.14
N TYR A 463 5.97 28.06 26.27
CA TYR A 463 6.88 28.52 25.22
C TYR A 463 8.31 28.38 25.71
N HIS A 464 9.12 27.64 24.96
CA HIS A 464 10.54 27.51 25.24
C HIS A 464 11.26 28.77 24.73
N VAL A 465 12.04 29.40 25.61
CA VAL A 465 12.94 30.48 25.24
C VAL A 465 14.25 29.84 24.82
N VAL A 466 14.55 29.94 23.53
CA VAL A 466 15.79 29.43 22.94
C VAL A 466 16.71 30.62 22.70
N MET A 467 17.93 30.54 23.25
CA MET A 467 18.98 31.52 22.99
C MET A 467 19.81 31.06 21.80
N GLU A 468 20.06 31.97 20.86
CA GLU A 468 20.93 31.78 19.70
C GLU A 468 21.55 33.13 19.31
N VAL A 469 22.72 33.12 18.66
CA VAL A 469 23.26 34.34 18.04
C VAL A 469 22.40 34.80 16.86
N ALA A 470 22.38 36.11 16.60
CA ALA A 470 21.64 36.65 15.48
C ALA A 470 22.13 36.05 14.14
N PRO A 471 21.25 35.89 13.12
CA PRO A 471 21.57 35.13 11.91
C PRO A 471 22.74 35.63 11.05
N GLN A 472 23.30 36.79 11.36
CA GLN A 472 24.50 37.34 10.72
C GLN A 472 25.80 36.78 11.32
N TYR A 473 25.79 36.32 12.58
CA TYR A 473 26.99 35.90 13.31
C TYR A 473 27.27 34.39 13.29
N TRP A 474 26.35 33.56 12.79
CA TRP A 474 26.56 32.10 12.64
C TRP A 474 26.90 31.65 11.22
N GLN A 475 27.11 32.58 10.27
CA GLN A 475 27.27 32.24 8.84
C GLN A 475 28.69 31.81 8.46
N SER A 476 29.70 32.23 9.23
CA SER A 476 31.11 31.97 8.95
C SER A 476 31.83 31.57 10.25
N PRO A 477 32.78 30.63 10.21
CA PRO A 477 33.66 30.35 11.35
C PRO A 477 34.48 31.56 11.83
N ASP A 478 34.66 32.59 10.99
CA ASP A 478 35.39 33.80 11.38
C ASP A 478 34.78 34.52 12.58
N THR A 479 33.48 34.36 12.83
CA THR A 479 32.78 34.99 13.95
C THR A 479 33.15 34.40 15.30
N LEU A 480 33.85 33.25 15.33
CA LEU A 480 34.47 32.74 16.56
C LEU A 480 35.47 33.73 17.17
N LYS A 481 36.05 34.63 16.36
CA LYS A 481 36.93 35.71 16.83
C LYS A 481 36.18 36.78 17.63
N ASP A 482 34.88 36.92 17.37
CA ASP A 482 34.01 37.89 18.03
C ASP A 482 33.27 37.29 19.24
N ILE A 483 33.43 35.98 19.49
CA ILE A 483 32.89 35.30 20.67
C ILE A 483 33.89 35.39 21.81
N TYR A 484 33.47 36.05 22.89
CA TYR A 484 34.28 36.24 24.08
C TYR A 484 33.82 35.32 25.21
N VAL A 485 34.77 34.61 25.82
CA VAL A 485 34.51 33.79 27.01
C VAL A 485 34.90 34.58 28.26
N SER A 486 33.95 34.74 29.18
CA SER A 486 34.20 35.44 30.44
C SER A 486 34.98 34.56 31.42
N ARG A 487 36.04 35.11 32.03
CA ARG A 487 36.85 34.45 33.07
C ARG A 487 36.12 34.30 34.40
N THR A 488 35.11 35.14 34.64
CA THR A 488 34.33 35.20 35.89
C THR A 488 32.94 34.60 35.77
N GLY A 489 32.59 34.01 34.61
CA GLY A 489 31.30 33.37 34.39
C GLY A 489 31.16 32.11 35.25
N GLY A 490 30.58 32.25 36.44
CA GLY A 490 30.12 31.12 37.25
C GLY A 490 29.01 30.34 36.54
N ALA A 491 28.78 29.10 36.98
CA ALA A 491 27.66 28.29 36.51
C ALA A 491 26.35 29.08 36.63
N LEU A 492 25.63 29.23 35.52
CA LEU A 492 24.37 29.99 35.46
C LEU A 492 23.32 29.35 36.36
N SER A 493 23.09 29.96 37.52
CA SER A 493 21.79 29.92 38.21
C SER A 493 20.92 31.01 37.60
N GLY A 494 19.68 30.69 37.28
CA GLY A 494 18.82 31.41 36.33
C GLY A 494 18.72 32.93 36.55
N ALA A 495 18.63 33.62 35.42
CA ALA A 495 17.99 34.92 35.21
C ALA A 495 18.10 35.95 36.35
N GLU A 496 19.30 36.48 36.61
CA GLU A 496 19.47 37.84 37.15
C GLU A 496 20.97 38.22 37.03
N ALA A 497 21.24 39.42 36.51
CA ALA A 497 22.56 40.04 36.34
C ALA A 497 23.45 39.54 35.16
N THR A 498 23.23 40.10 33.97
CA THR A 498 24.31 40.26 32.98
C THR A 498 25.19 41.45 33.38
N ASN A 499 26.24 41.21 34.17
CA ASN A 499 27.35 42.15 34.30
C ASN A 499 28.23 42.05 33.06
N GLY A 500 28.26 43.10 32.26
CA GLY A 500 29.24 43.23 31.17
C GLY A 500 30.65 43.27 31.76
N ILE A 501 31.45 42.25 31.49
CA ILE A 501 32.86 42.20 31.89
C ILE A 501 33.70 41.68 30.72
N THR A 502 34.83 42.37 30.54
CA THR A 502 35.91 42.20 29.57
C THR A 502 36.24 40.74 29.27
N GLY A 503 35.98 40.33 28.03
CA GLY A 503 36.42 39.05 27.49
C GLY A 503 37.85 39.11 26.97
N ALA A 504 38.55 37.99 27.06
CA ALA A 504 39.78 37.75 26.31
C ALA A 504 39.43 36.95 25.04
N PRO A 505 40.07 37.22 23.89
CA PRO A 505 39.82 36.43 22.68
C PRO A 505 40.19 34.97 22.95
N ALA A 506 39.31 34.05 22.55
CA ALA A 506 39.67 32.65 22.44
C ALA A 506 40.51 32.51 21.16
N ASP A 507 41.83 32.39 21.30
CA ASP A 507 42.68 31.96 20.19
C ASP A 507 42.34 30.49 19.87
N ALA A 508 41.35 30.32 19.01
CA ALA A 508 40.99 29.04 18.43
C ALA A 508 41.59 28.97 17.02
N ALA A 509 42.51 28.03 16.81
CA ALA A 509 42.95 27.69 15.47
C ALA A 509 41.81 26.97 14.74
N VAL A 510 41.14 27.67 13.84
CA VAL A 510 40.18 27.06 12.91
C VAL A 510 40.97 26.35 11.82
N GLN A 511 41.12 25.03 11.93
CA GLN A 511 41.55 24.22 10.80
C GLN A 511 40.34 23.94 9.92
N ASN A 512 40.34 24.50 8.71
CA ASN A 512 39.44 24.07 7.66
C ASN A 512 39.80 22.63 7.27
N ALA A 513 39.07 21.66 7.82
CA ALA A 513 39.14 20.30 7.34
C ALA A 513 38.55 20.28 5.92
N GLY A 514 39.43 20.19 4.92
CA GLY A 514 39.05 19.84 3.58
C GLY A 514 38.30 18.50 3.57
N VAL A 515 37.41 18.38 2.59
CA VAL A 515 36.64 17.19 2.21
C VAL A 515 37.33 15.90 2.66
N ASN A 516 36.77 15.21 3.66
CA ASN A 516 37.15 13.83 3.94
C ASN A 516 36.73 13.00 2.71
N ALA A 517 37.73 12.53 1.98
CA ALA A 517 37.61 11.75 0.75
C ALA A 517 36.98 10.37 0.97
#